data_AF-A0A9D6YPY7-F1
#
_entry.id   AF-A0A9D6YPY7-F1
#
_cell.length_a   1.000
_cell.length_b   1.000
_cell.length_c   1.000
_cell.angle_alpha   90.00
_cell.angle_beta   90.00
_cell.angle_gamma   90.00
#
_symmetry.space_group_name_H-M   'P 1'
#
loop_
_entity.id
_entity.type
_entity.pdbx_description
1 polymer ?
#
loop_
_entity_poly.entity_id
_entity_poly.type
_entity_poly.pdbx_seq_one_letter_code
_entity_poly.pdbx_strand_id
1 'polypeptide(L)'
;SSLTGLSRPTVQGYIDLFEKTYLISRIPVFTVNPDREIVKAQKIYFNDTGLVKVLSNINSGSLFENAVFNQLKHFGKLQYYSLKTGREIDFIQDHKTAFEVKETPAVYDLKYLKNFSEKAGIKQFRLIGRHASARFTDFIWGGSIR
;
A
#
# COMPACT_ATOMS: atom_id res chain seq x y z
N SER A 1 18.17 -1.11 16.64
CA SER A 1 17.02 -0.19 16.67
C SER A 1 16.98 0.42 18.04
N SER A 2 17.06 1.74 18.14
CA SER A 2 17.00 2.47 19.43
C SER A 2 15.69 2.22 20.18
N LEU A 3 14.62 1.86 19.47
CA LEU A 3 13.30 1.60 20.05
C LEU A 3 13.20 0.24 20.75
N THR A 4 13.85 -0.80 20.22
CA THR A 4 13.68 -2.19 20.69
C THR A 4 14.95 -2.80 21.29
N GLY A 5 16.08 -2.09 21.26
CA GLY A 5 17.38 -2.61 21.69
C GLY A 5 17.98 -3.69 20.79
N LEU A 6 17.29 -4.14 19.75
CA LEU A 6 17.75 -5.20 18.85
C LEU A 6 18.73 -4.70 17.79
N SER A 7 19.67 -5.55 17.36
CA SER A 7 20.56 -5.22 16.23
C SER A 7 19.77 -5.13 14.90
N ARG A 8 20.29 -4.38 13.91
CA ARG A 8 19.67 -4.32 12.56
C ARG A 8 19.60 -5.71 11.90
N PRO A 9 20.67 -6.53 11.90
CA PRO A 9 20.60 -7.90 11.38
C PRO A 9 19.53 -8.76 12.06
N THR A 10 19.36 -8.65 13.38
CA THR A 10 18.34 -9.40 14.12
C THR A 10 16.93 -9.03 13.68
N VAL A 11 16.64 -7.73 13.54
CA VAL A 11 15.33 -7.25 13.04
C VAL A 11 15.08 -7.74 11.62
N GLN A 12 16.09 -7.70 10.75
CA GLN A 12 15.97 -8.21 9.39
C GLN A 12 15.69 -9.71 9.36
N GLY A 13 16.36 -10.49 10.22
CA GLY A 13 16.11 -11.92 10.37
C GLY A 13 14.66 -12.24 10.78
N TYR A 14 14.06 -11.44 11.66
CA TYR A 14 12.64 -11.60 12.01
C TYR A 14 11.71 -11.26 10.84
N ILE A 15 11.98 -10.17 10.10
CA ILE A 15 11.19 -9.82 8.92
C ILE A 15 11.27 -10.93 7.87
N ASP A 16 12.47 -11.46 7.61
CA ASP A 16 12.66 -12.54 6.64
C ASP A 16 11.97 -13.83 7.09
N LEU A 17 12.00 -14.15 8.39
CA LEU A 17 11.26 -15.26 8.97
C LEU A 17 9.75 -15.08 8.73
N PHE A 18 9.19 -13.92 9.08
CA PHE A 18 7.76 -13.65 8.94
C PHE A 18 7.29 -13.67 7.49
N GLU A 19 8.13 -13.25 6.54
CA GLU A 19 7.80 -13.38 5.12
C GLU A 19 7.84 -14.84 4.66
N LYS A 20 8.89 -15.59 5.04
CA LYS A 20 9.01 -17.02 4.69
C LYS A 20 7.92 -17.89 5.29
N THR A 21 7.33 -17.47 6.42
CA THR A 21 6.18 -18.14 7.04
C THR A 21 4.84 -17.56 6.61
N TYR A 22 4.81 -16.69 5.60
CA TYR A 22 3.59 -16.07 5.06
C TYR A 22 2.78 -15.25 6.07
N LEU A 23 3.38 -14.80 7.17
CA LEU A 23 2.71 -13.87 8.10
C LEU A 23 2.61 -12.46 7.50
N ILE A 24 3.65 -12.05 6.79
CA ILE A 24 3.73 -10.75 6.12
C ILE A 24 4.10 -10.93 4.65
N SER A 25 3.91 -9.85 3.89
CA SER A 25 4.42 -9.67 2.54
C SER A 25 5.10 -8.31 2.45
N ARG A 26 6.25 -8.24 1.78
CA ARG A 26 6.91 -6.99 1.42
C ARG A 26 6.54 -6.56 0.00
N ILE A 27 6.26 -5.27 -0.19
CA ILE A 27 6.15 -4.67 -1.53
C ILE A 27 7.26 -3.65 -1.77
N PRO A 28 7.95 -3.67 -2.92
CA PRO A 28 8.98 -2.70 -3.23
C PRO A 28 8.39 -1.37 -3.68
N VAL A 29 9.25 -0.35 -3.72
CA VAL A 29 8.89 0.92 -4.32
C VAL A 29 8.77 0.76 -5.84
N PHE A 30 7.83 1.48 -6.44
CA PHE A 30 7.78 1.67 -7.88
C PHE A 30 8.80 2.71 -8.31
N THR A 31 9.67 2.32 -9.23
CA THR A 31 10.66 3.18 -9.86
C THR A 31 10.90 2.75 -11.28
N VAL A 32 11.14 3.72 -12.16
CA VAL A 32 11.58 3.47 -13.53
C VAL A 32 13.08 3.14 -13.56
N ASN A 33 13.84 3.58 -12.56
CA ASN A 33 15.27 3.28 -12.41
C ASN A 33 15.49 2.20 -11.32
N PRO A 34 15.96 0.99 -11.66
CA PRO A 34 16.24 -0.09 -10.71
C PRO A 34 17.18 0.28 -9.55
N ASP A 35 18.17 1.15 -9.78
CA ASP A 35 19.13 1.56 -8.74
C ASP A 35 18.43 2.29 -7.58
N ARG A 36 17.34 3.00 -7.89
CA ARG A 36 16.51 3.66 -6.87
C ARG A 36 15.62 2.69 -6.10
N GLU A 37 15.35 1.50 -6.65
CA GLU A 37 14.55 0.47 -5.98
C GLU A 37 15.30 -0.07 -4.77
N ILE A 38 16.60 -0.38 -4.97
CA ILE A 38 17.49 -0.96 -3.97
C ILE A 38 17.64 -0.06 -2.74
N VAL A 39 17.65 1.26 -2.94
CA VAL A 39 17.92 2.22 -1.86
C VAL A 39 16.70 2.44 -0.95
N LYS A 40 15.49 2.14 -1.42
CA LYS A 40 14.26 2.45 -0.67
C LYS A 40 13.75 1.26 0.13
N ALA A 41 13.28 1.55 1.35
CA ALA A 41 12.67 0.54 2.20
C ALA A 41 11.41 -0.05 1.54
N GLN A 42 11.22 -1.35 1.68
CA GLN A 42 9.99 -2.02 1.26
C GLN A 42 8.87 -1.76 2.28
N LYS A 43 7.62 -1.62 1.82
CA LYS A 43 6.46 -1.58 2.72
C LYS A 43 6.08 -3.00 3.13
N ILE A 44 5.66 -3.17 4.38
CA ILE A 44 5.26 -4.46 4.95
C ILE A 44 3.75 -4.46 5.16
N TYR A 45 3.08 -5.52 4.70
CA TYR A 45 1.67 -5.77 4.94
C TYR A 45 1.48 -7.16 5.55
N PHE A 46 0.51 -7.31 6.44
CA PHE A 46 0.16 -8.60 7.03
C PHE A 46 -0.77 -9.37 6.11
N ASN A 47 -0.56 -10.68 5.99
CA ASN A 47 -1.43 -11.51 5.16
C ASN A 47 -2.79 -11.80 5.81
N ASP A 48 -2.92 -11.54 7.12
CA ASP A 48 -4.16 -11.63 7.88
C ASP A 48 -4.35 -10.37 8.74
N THR A 49 -5.39 -9.58 8.43
CA THR A 49 -5.76 -8.37 9.17
C THR A 49 -6.39 -8.66 10.53
N GLY A 50 -6.92 -9.87 10.75
CA GLY A 50 -7.42 -10.32 12.05
C GLY A 50 -6.30 -10.40 13.08
N LEU A 51 -5.15 -10.97 12.70
CA LEU A 51 -3.95 -10.99 13.55
C LEU A 51 -3.49 -9.57 13.91
N VAL A 52 -3.45 -8.67 12.93
CA VAL A 52 -3.07 -7.26 13.16
C VAL A 52 -3.95 -6.60 14.21
N LYS A 53 -5.26 -6.79 14.10
CA LYS A 53 -6.24 -6.20 15.01
C LYS A 53 -6.09 -6.71 16.45
N VAL A 54 -5.66 -7.95 16.63
CA VAL A 54 -5.41 -8.54 17.96
C VAL A 54 -4.06 -8.09 18.53
N LEU A 55 -3.03 -8.03 17.69
CA LEU A 55 -1.66 -7.76 18.13
C LEU A 55 -1.32 -6.27 18.26
N SER A 56 -2.13 -5.38 17.70
CA SER A 56 -1.81 -3.96 17.63
C SER A 56 -3.04 -3.06 17.58
N ASN A 57 -2.89 -1.84 18.09
CA ASN A 57 -3.90 -0.80 18.05
C ASN A 57 -3.71 0.09 16.79
N ILE A 58 -3.75 -0.54 15.61
CA ILE A 58 -3.60 0.17 14.33
C ILE A 58 -4.89 0.92 14.00
N ASN A 59 -4.75 2.13 13.43
CA ASN A 59 -5.90 2.91 13.00
C ASN A 59 -6.70 2.20 11.88
N SER A 60 -7.98 2.55 11.76
CA SER A 60 -8.92 1.93 10.83
C SER A 60 -8.50 2.05 9.35
N GLY A 61 -7.93 3.20 8.97
CA GLY A 61 -7.45 3.44 7.62
C GLY A 61 -6.30 2.52 7.21
N SER A 62 -5.28 2.37 8.06
CA SER A 62 -4.15 1.46 7.79
C SER A 62 -4.60 -0.01 7.78
N LEU A 63 -5.56 -0.39 8.64
CA LEU A 63 -6.14 -1.73 8.60
C LEU A 63 -6.91 -1.96 7.29
N PHE A 64 -7.63 -0.95 6.80
CA PHE A 64 -8.34 -1.01 5.52
C PHE A 64 -7.38 -1.07 4.32
N GLU A 65 -6.31 -0.28 4.31
CA GLU A 65 -5.23 -0.36 3.31
C GLU A 65 -4.63 -1.77 3.26
N ASN A 66 -4.34 -2.37 4.43
CA ASN A 66 -3.86 -3.75 4.49
C ASN A 66 -4.90 -4.76 3.98
N ALA A 67 -6.19 -4.56 4.25
CA ALA A 67 -7.25 -5.41 3.73
C ALA A 67 -7.36 -5.31 2.19
N VAL A 68 -7.16 -4.11 1.63
CA VAL A 68 -7.11 -3.87 0.18
C VAL A 68 -5.88 -4.52 -0.43
N PHE A 69 -4.70 -4.41 0.20
CA PHE A 69 -3.50 -5.13 -0.21
C PHE A 69 -3.75 -6.64 -0.33
N ASN A 70 -4.39 -7.23 0.69
CA ASN A 70 -4.68 -8.66 0.72
C ASN A 70 -5.60 -9.13 -0.41
N GLN A 71 -6.42 -8.24 -0.98
CA GLN A 71 -7.22 -8.53 -2.16
C GLN A 71 -6.40 -8.33 -3.44
N LEU A 72 -5.76 -7.16 -3.59
CA LEU A 72 -5.05 -6.78 -4.81
C LEU A 72 -3.85 -7.68 -5.14
N LYS A 73 -3.17 -8.24 -4.13
CA LYS A 73 -1.97 -9.08 -4.32
C LYS A 73 -2.23 -10.34 -5.14
N HIS A 74 -3.48 -10.77 -5.26
CA HIS A 74 -3.87 -11.95 -6.04
C HIS A 74 -4.00 -11.67 -7.54
N PHE A 75 -4.02 -10.40 -7.96
CA PHE A 75 -4.27 -10.00 -9.34
C PHE A 75 -3.02 -9.51 -10.08
N GLY A 76 -1.88 -9.35 -9.40
CA GLY A 76 -0.64 -8.88 -10.03
C GLY A 76 0.41 -8.45 -9.02
N LYS A 77 1.58 -8.03 -9.54
CA LYS A 77 2.67 -7.51 -8.71
C LYS A 77 2.29 -6.12 -8.19
N LEU A 78 2.35 -5.95 -6.87
CA LEU A 78 2.13 -4.68 -6.21
C LEU A 78 3.43 -4.00 -5.82
N GLN A 79 3.46 -2.69 -6.02
CA GLN A 79 4.50 -1.76 -5.59
C GLN A 79 3.84 -0.54 -4.99
N TYR A 80 4.55 0.27 -4.22
CA TYR A 80 4.05 1.58 -3.77
C TYR A 80 4.82 2.70 -4.44
N TYR A 81 4.21 3.87 -4.64
CA TYR A 81 4.96 5.03 -5.16
C TYR A 81 5.22 6.03 -4.04
N SER A 82 6.40 6.64 -4.03
CA SER A 82 6.75 7.64 -3.03
C SER A 82 7.66 8.71 -3.62
N LEU A 83 7.27 9.97 -3.44
CA LEU A 83 8.03 11.14 -3.85
C LEU A 83 8.96 11.62 -2.75
N LYS A 84 10.01 12.36 -3.14
CA LYS A 84 10.91 13.05 -2.21
C LYS A 84 10.18 14.02 -1.26
N THR A 85 9.00 14.48 -1.64
CA THR A 85 8.16 15.38 -0.84
C THR A 85 7.36 14.66 0.25
N GLY A 86 7.54 13.34 0.44
CA GLY A 86 6.80 12.51 1.41
C GLY A 86 5.38 12.15 0.98
N ARG A 87 5.01 12.42 -0.28
CA ARG A 87 3.71 12.06 -0.85
C ARG A 87 3.79 10.69 -1.49
N GLU A 88 2.74 9.89 -1.30
CA GLU A 88 2.71 8.49 -1.72
C GLU A 88 1.44 8.17 -2.52
N ILE A 89 1.54 7.12 -3.35
CA ILE A 89 0.40 6.36 -3.88
C ILE A 89 0.53 4.98 -3.24
N ASP A 90 -0.57 4.49 -2.66
CA ASP A 90 -0.57 3.26 -1.87
C ASP A 90 -0.13 2.06 -2.70
N PHE A 91 -0.74 1.87 -3.89
CA PHE A 91 -0.43 0.74 -4.75
C PHE A 91 -0.28 1.12 -6.23
N ILE A 92 0.68 0.52 -6.89
CA ILE A 92 0.84 0.43 -8.34
C ILE A 92 0.87 -1.05 -8.68
N GLN A 93 -0.10 -1.48 -9.49
CA GLN A 93 -0.23 -2.85 -9.97
C GLN A 93 0.33 -2.97 -11.38
N ASP A 94 1.27 -3.90 -11.56
CA ASP A 94 1.89 -4.28 -12.84
C ASP A 94 2.37 -3.09 -13.70
N HIS A 95 2.78 -2.00 -13.05
CA HIS A 95 3.22 -0.74 -13.69
C HIS A 95 2.15 -0.10 -14.60
N LYS A 96 0.88 -0.46 -14.41
CA LYS A 96 -0.23 -0.04 -15.28
C LYS A 96 -1.29 0.78 -14.56
N THR A 97 -1.63 0.37 -13.34
CA THR A 97 -2.76 0.93 -12.60
C THR A 97 -2.35 1.38 -11.21
N ALA A 98 -2.64 2.63 -10.89
CA ALA A 98 -2.45 3.21 -9.56
C ALA A 98 -3.74 3.12 -8.73
N PHE A 99 -3.62 2.72 -7.47
CA PHE A 99 -4.70 2.70 -6.52
C PHE A 99 -4.35 3.53 -5.29
N GLU A 100 -5.28 4.38 -4.88
CA GLU A 100 -5.23 5.10 -3.60
C GLU A 100 -6.39 4.61 -2.73
N VAL A 101 -6.10 4.29 -1.47
CA VAL A 101 -7.07 3.76 -0.53
C VAL A 101 -7.49 4.85 0.46
N LYS A 102 -8.80 5.06 0.59
CA LYS A 102 -9.38 5.98 1.58
C LYS A 102 -10.59 5.32 2.23
N GLU A 103 -10.79 5.53 3.52
CA GLU A 103 -12.03 5.06 4.16
C GLU A 103 -13.25 5.77 3.53
N THR A 104 -13.15 7.07 3.28
CA THR A 104 -14.19 7.86 2.61
C THR A 104 -13.54 8.68 1.49
N PRO A 105 -13.55 8.20 0.24
CA PRO A 105 -12.97 8.92 -0.89
C PRO A 105 -13.72 10.23 -1.22
N ALA A 106 -12.98 11.22 -1.71
CA ALA A 106 -13.52 12.50 -2.15
C ALA A 106 -12.91 12.97 -3.48
N VAL A 107 -13.52 14.02 -4.06
CA VAL A 107 -13.10 14.59 -5.35
C VAL A 107 -11.64 15.05 -5.34
N TYR A 108 -11.16 15.58 -4.22
CA TYR A 108 -9.76 16.03 -4.11
C TYR A 108 -8.77 14.86 -4.12
N ASP A 109 -9.15 13.68 -3.59
CA ASP A 109 -8.32 12.47 -3.64
C ASP A 109 -8.13 12.02 -5.09
N LEU A 110 -9.18 12.11 -5.92
CA LEU A 110 -9.11 11.72 -7.32
C LEU A 110 -8.19 12.66 -8.10
N LYS A 111 -8.35 13.97 -7.89
CA LYS A 111 -7.48 15.00 -8.49
C LYS A 111 -6.03 14.82 -8.06
N TYR A 112 -5.81 14.50 -6.78
CA TYR A 112 -4.50 14.17 -6.24
C TYR A 112 -3.93 12.95 -6.98
N LEU A 113 -4.61 11.81 -6.93
CA LEU A 113 -4.13 10.55 -7.51
C LEU A 113 -3.82 10.69 -8.99
N LYS A 114 -4.67 11.39 -9.76
CA LYS A 114 -4.42 11.69 -11.18
C LYS A 114 -3.07 12.37 -11.39
N ASN A 115 -2.81 13.47 -10.68
CA ASN A 115 -1.58 14.25 -10.83
C ASN A 115 -0.32 13.43 -10.48
N PHE A 116 -0.39 12.54 -9.49
CA PHE A 116 0.75 11.72 -9.09
C PHE A 116 0.96 10.52 -10.01
N SER A 117 -0.12 9.92 -10.51
CA SER A 117 -0.07 8.84 -11.49
C SER A 117 0.59 9.33 -12.78
N GLU A 118 0.22 10.52 -13.26
CA GLU A 118 0.86 11.15 -14.42
C GLU A 118 2.37 11.35 -14.21
N LYS A 119 2.80 11.84 -13.04
CA LYS A 119 4.23 11.98 -12.69
C LYS A 119 4.96 10.64 -12.60
N ALA A 120 4.27 9.58 -12.22
CA ALA A 120 4.80 8.23 -12.17
C ALA A 120 4.79 7.55 -13.57
N GLY A 121 4.22 8.19 -14.61
CA GLY A 121 4.05 7.58 -15.92
C GLY A 121 2.93 6.54 -16.00
N ILE A 122 2.03 6.52 -15.00
CA ILE A 122 0.92 5.58 -14.88
C ILE A 122 -0.36 6.22 -15.44
N LYS A 123 -0.97 5.57 -16.42
CA LYS A 123 -2.15 6.11 -17.13
C LYS A 123 -3.48 5.76 -16.46
N GLN A 124 -3.58 4.58 -15.86
CA GLN A 124 -4.81 4.13 -15.21
C GLN A 124 -4.73 4.39 -13.72
N PHE A 125 -5.79 4.92 -13.14
CA PHE A 125 -5.86 5.15 -11.70
C PHE A 125 -7.27 5.03 -11.17
N ARG A 126 -7.43 4.51 -9.96
CA ARG A 126 -8.71 4.34 -9.28
C ARG A 126 -8.59 4.58 -7.79
N LEU A 127 -9.60 5.20 -7.20
CA LEU A 127 -9.75 5.24 -5.75
C LEU A 127 -10.42 3.96 -5.28
N ILE A 128 -10.00 3.46 -4.12
CA ILE A 128 -10.66 2.36 -3.41
C ILE A 128 -11.20 2.90 -2.09
N GLY A 129 -12.50 2.70 -1.87
CA GLY A 129 -13.26 3.30 -0.77
C GLY A 129 -13.93 2.27 0.13
N ARG A 130 -13.99 2.54 1.44
CA ARG A 130 -14.72 1.70 2.40
C ARG A 130 -16.18 2.12 2.55
N HIS A 131 -16.39 3.42 2.67
CA HIS A 131 -17.69 4.04 2.91
C HIS A 131 -18.14 4.81 1.67
N ALA A 132 -19.44 4.72 1.37
CA ALA A 132 -20.04 5.57 0.37
C ALA A 132 -20.04 7.03 0.84
N SER A 133 -19.78 7.94 -0.09
CA SER A 133 -19.99 9.36 0.10
C SER A 133 -21.17 9.81 -0.75
N ALA A 134 -22.13 10.52 -0.16
CA ALA A 134 -23.25 11.08 -0.92
C ALA A 134 -22.81 12.08 -2.01
N ARG A 135 -21.58 12.60 -1.89
CA ARG A 135 -21.03 13.64 -2.78
C ARG A 135 -20.03 13.09 -3.80
N PHE A 136 -19.67 11.81 -3.71
CA PHE A 136 -18.63 11.23 -4.56
C PHE A 136 -18.81 9.72 -4.73
N THR A 137 -18.93 9.27 -5.98
CA THR A 137 -19.22 7.88 -6.34
C THR A 137 -18.17 7.28 -7.29
N ASP A 138 -17.19 8.07 -7.76
CA ASP A 138 -16.14 7.61 -8.67
C ASP A 138 -15.01 6.90 -7.91
N PHE A 139 -15.35 5.76 -7.31
CA PHE A 139 -14.41 4.88 -6.62
C PHE A 139 -14.88 3.42 -6.66
N ILE A 140 -13.96 2.49 -6.48
CA ILE A 140 -14.25 1.07 -6.33
C ILE A 140 -14.54 0.79 -4.85
N TRP A 141 -15.69 0.19 -4.55
CA TRP A 141 -15.97 -0.24 -3.19
C TRP A 141 -15.00 -1.38 -2.80
N GLY A 142 -14.33 -1.23 -1.66
CA GLY A 142 -13.23 -2.10 -1.23
C GLY A 142 -13.61 -3.56 -0.97
N GLY A 143 -14.90 -3.91 -0.91
CA GLY A 143 -15.36 -5.30 -0.87
C GLY A 143 -15.76 -5.89 -2.22
N SER A 144 -15.55 -5.15 -3.32
CA SER A 144 -15.86 -5.58 -4.70
C SER A 144 -14.65 -5.45 -5.63
N ILE A 145 -13.43 -5.58 -5.10
CA ILE A 145 -12.20 -5.64 -5.90
C ILE A 145 -12.20 -6.98 -6.67
N ARG A 146 -12.16 -6.91 -8.00
CA ARG A 146 -12.18 -8.06 -8.93
C ARG A 146 -11.32 -7.77 -10.15
#